data_AF-A0A2M9MQH1-F1
#
_entry.id   AF-A0A2M9MQH1-F1
#
_cell.length_a   1.000
_cell.length_b   1.000
_cell.length_c   1.000
_cell.angle_alpha   90.00
_cell.angle_beta   90.00
_cell.angle_gamma   90.00
#
_symmetry.space_group_name_H-M   'P 1'
#
loop_
_entity.id
_entity.type
_entity.pdbx_description
1 polymer ?
#
loop_
_entity_poly.entity_id
_entity_poly.type
_entity_poly.pdbx_seq_one_letter_code
_entity_poly.pdbx_strand_id
1 'polypeptide(L)'
;MNNHNNLGYPAPSAGYAPGYYAYPPPQPIPPYYAPRTPEIPQPAHYAALVEPVFIEHLLRHKGAKVVIMTTAGKVDGILSGVAVDHLQLTVGDHKALHIRLAEVVYFEGVPY
;
A
#
# COMPACT_ATOMS: atom_id res chain seq x y z
N MET A 1 -44.76 35.36 -43.19
CA MET A 1 -44.03 34.19 -42.65
C MET A 1 -42.91 34.76 -41.81
N ASN A 2 -43.13 34.87 -40.49
CA ASN A 2 -42.70 33.91 -39.45
C ASN A 2 -41.17 33.95 -39.28
N ASN A 3 -40.58 34.12 -38.11
CA ASN A 3 -41.06 34.09 -36.74
C ASN A 3 -40.02 34.77 -35.84
N HIS A 4 -40.46 35.32 -34.72
CA HIS A 4 -39.67 35.94 -33.67
C HIS A 4 -38.74 34.94 -32.98
N ASN A 5 -37.56 35.39 -32.55
CA ASN A 5 -37.17 35.24 -31.13
C ASN A 5 -36.10 36.26 -30.72
N ASN A 6 -36.65 37.28 -30.05
CA ASN A 6 -36.04 38.26 -29.22
C ASN A 6 -35.43 37.59 -27.96
N LEU A 7 -34.11 37.63 -27.80
CA LEU A 7 -33.48 37.63 -26.47
C LEU A 7 -32.51 38.80 -26.44
N GLY A 8 -33.10 39.99 -26.51
CA GLY A 8 -32.40 41.24 -26.26
C GLY A 8 -31.75 41.22 -24.88
N TYR A 9 -30.47 41.55 -24.84
CA TYR A 9 -29.89 42.06 -23.60
C TYR A 9 -30.63 43.35 -23.26
N PRO A 10 -31.13 43.53 -22.02
CA PRO A 10 -31.71 44.80 -21.66
C PRO A 10 -30.64 45.88 -21.85
N ALA A 11 -30.99 46.93 -22.59
CA ALA A 11 -30.15 48.12 -22.64
C ALA A 11 -29.94 48.61 -21.19
N PRO A 12 -28.70 48.89 -20.77
CA PRO A 12 -28.45 49.33 -19.41
C PRO A 12 -29.20 50.63 -19.14
N SER A 13 -29.75 50.76 -17.92
CA SER A 13 -30.43 51.98 -17.50
C SER A 13 -29.49 53.19 -17.60
N ALA A 14 -30.01 54.29 -18.15
CA ALA A 14 -29.29 55.55 -18.28
C ALA A 14 -28.88 56.06 -16.89
N GLY A 15 -27.65 55.76 -16.46
CA GLY A 15 -27.17 56.15 -15.14
C GLY A 15 -25.74 55.75 -14.77
N TYR A 16 -25.00 55.00 -15.59
CA TYR A 16 -23.62 54.60 -15.26
C TYR A 16 -22.59 55.39 -16.08
N ALA A 17 -21.61 55.99 -15.38
CA ALA A 17 -20.50 56.73 -15.96
C ALA A 17 -19.64 55.82 -16.88
N PRO A 18 -19.08 56.35 -17.98
CA PRO A 18 -18.32 55.55 -18.93
C PRO A 18 -16.97 55.16 -18.32
N GLY A 19 -16.66 53.86 -18.23
CA GLY A 19 -15.29 53.46 -17.88
C GLY A 19 -15.04 52.05 -17.36
N TYR A 20 -16.04 51.24 -17.02
CA TYR A 20 -15.79 49.93 -16.42
C TYR A 20 -16.45 48.81 -17.24
N TYR A 21 -15.65 48.12 -18.06
CA TYR A 21 -16.03 46.80 -18.56
C TYR A 21 -15.94 45.80 -17.41
N ALA A 22 -17.09 45.39 -16.87
CA ALA A 22 -17.15 44.29 -15.92
C ALA A 22 -16.91 42.98 -16.68
N TYR A 23 -15.79 42.29 -16.42
CA TYR A 23 -15.60 40.91 -16.88
C TYR A 23 -16.65 40.00 -16.26
N PRO A 24 -17.25 39.06 -17.01
CA PRO A 24 -18.14 38.07 -16.41
C PRO A 24 -17.36 37.17 -15.44
N PRO A 25 -17.99 36.70 -14.36
CA PRO A 25 -17.32 35.83 -13.39
C PRO A 25 -16.88 34.50 -14.03
N PRO A 26 -15.77 33.88 -13.56
CA PRO A 26 -15.32 32.58 -14.05
C PRO A 26 -16.43 31.54 -13.89
N GLN A 27 -16.75 30.85 -14.98
CA GLN A 27 -17.72 29.74 -14.96
C GLN A 27 -17.13 28.56 -14.16
N PRO A 28 -17.92 27.85 -13.33
CA PRO A 28 -17.45 26.66 -12.63
C PRO A 28 -17.05 25.56 -13.63
N ILE A 29 -15.85 25.02 -13.46
CA ILE A 29 -15.34 23.90 -14.24
C ILE A 29 -16.15 22.65 -13.84
N PRO A 30 -16.79 21.91 -14.76
CA PRO A 30 -17.49 20.68 -14.39
C PRO A 30 -16.48 19.64 -13.86
N PRO A 31 -16.85 18.83 -12.85
CA PRO A 31 -15.94 17.84 -12.28
C PRO A 31 -15.63 16.79 -13.35
N TYR A 32 -14.41 16.83 -13.88
CA TYR A 32 -13.89 15.81 -14.77
C TYR A 32 -13.70 14.54 -13.91
N TYR A 33 -14.70 13.66 -13.90
CA TYR A 33 -14.51 12.30 -13.42
C TYR A 33 -13.54 11.61 -14.38
N ALA A 34 -12.25 11.70 -14.08
CA ALA A 34 -11.26 10.89 -14.77
C ALA A 34 -11.68 9.41 -14.61
N PRO A 35 -11.82 8.63 -15.70
CA PRO A 35 -12.11 7.22 -15.58
C PRO A 35 -10.96 6.56 -14.79
N ARG A 36 -11.28 5.87 -13.69
CA ARG A 36 -10.31 5.07 -12.95
C ARG A 36 -9.80 3.99 -13.90
N THR A 37 -8.62 4.21 -14.44
CA THR A 37 -7.90 3.19 -15.19
C THR A 37 -7.60 2.05 -14.21
N PRO A 38 -7.79 0.77 -14.59
CA PRO A 38 -7.34 -0.33 -13.75
C PRO A 38 -5.85 -0.11 -13.45
N GLU A 39 -5.49 0.03 -12.18
CA GLU A 39 -4.09 0.22 -11.80
C GLU A 39 -3.31 -1.02 -12.25
N ILE A 40 -2.41 -0.84 -13.22
CA ILE A 40 -1.46 -1.87 -13.60
C ILE A 40 -0.62 -2.17 -12.33
N PRO A 41 -0.57 -3.43 -11.85
CA PRO A 41 0.23 -3.78 -10.70
C PRO A 41 1.67 -3.31 -10.92
N GLN A 42 2.12 -2.39 -10.07
CA GLN A 42 3.49 -1.90 -10.14
C GLN A 42 4.43 -2.99 -9.63
N PRO A 43 5.59 -3.20 -10.26
CA PRO A 43 6.59 -4.11 -9.73
C PRO A 43 7.00 -3.66 -8.32
N ALA A 44 6.72 -4.49 -7.32
CA ALA A 44 7.16 -4.24 -5.97
C ALA A 44 8.66 -4.48 -5.90
N HIS A 45 9.45 -3.41 -5.74
CA HIS A 45 10.86 -3.54 -5.43
C HIS A 45 11.02 -3.93 -3.95
N TYR A 46 11.35 -5.20 -3.72
CA TYR A 46 11.63 -5.71 -2.39
C TYR A 46 13.13 -5.85 -2.19
N ALA A 47 13.70 -5.02 -1.31
CA ALA A 47 15.08 -5.14 -0.85
C ALA A 47 15.06 -5.57 0.61
N ALA A 48 15.74 -6.68 0.92
CA ALA A 48 15.91 -7.18 2.27
C ALA A 48 17.40 -7.29 2.59
N LEU A 49 17.77 -6.88 3.80
CA LEU A 49 19.06 -7.24 4.37
C LEU A 49 18.97 -8.70 4.82
N VAL A 50 19.86 -9.53 4.30
CA VAL A 50 19.81 -10.99 4.51
C VAL A 50 21.07 -11.45 5.22
N GLU A 51 20.90 -12.41 6.12
CA GLU A 51 21.99 -13.12 6.79
C GLU A 51 22.06 -14.55 6.24
N PRO A 52 22.76 -14.77 5.10
CA PRO A 52 22.62 -16.00 4.33
C PRO A 52 23.04 -17.25 5.12
N VAL A 53 24.12 -17.18 5.89
CA VAL A 53 24.59 -18.31 6.72
C VAL A 53 23.59 -18.64 7.83
N PHE A 54 22.94 -17.62 8.41
CA PHE A 54 21.91 -17.82 9.43
C PHE A 54 20.68 -18.51 8.85
N ILE A 55 20.24 -18.07 7.66
CA ILE A 55 19.16 -18.70 6.88
C ILE A 55 19.52 -20.15 6.52
N GLU A 56 20.75 -20.40 6.06
CA GLU A 56 21.24 -21.75 5.75
C GLU A 56 21.20 -22.67 6.97
N HIS A 57 21.61 -22.18 8.14
CA HIS A 57 21.54 -22.95 9.37
C HIS A 57 20.09 -23.26 9.76
N LEU A 58 19.19 -22.27 9.70
CA LEU A 58 17.75 -22.49 9.93
C LEU A 58 17.16 -23.53 8.98
N LEU A 59 17.51 -23.48 7.69
CA LEU A 59 17.03 -24.42 6.67
C LEU A 59 17.37 -25.88 7.01
N ARG A 60 18.49 -26.14 7.69
CA ARG A 60 18.84 -27.50 8.15
C ARG A 60 17.82 -28.04 9.16
N HIS A 61 17.19 -27.18 9.95
CA HIS A 61 16.18 -27.58 10.94
C HIS A 61 14.75 -27.55 10.39
N LYS A 62 14.55 -27.41 9.08
CA LYS A 62 13.20 -27.43 8.49
C LYS A 62 12.49 -28.75 8.80
N GLY A 63 11.27 -28.65 9.30
CA GLY A 63 10.45 -29.77 9.75
C GLY A 63 10.77 -30.26 11.17
N ALA A 64 11.82 -29.76 11.81
CA ALA A 64 12.17 -30.11 13.19
C ALA A 64 11.54 -29.15 14.19
N LYS A 65 11.44 -29.60 15.45
CA LYS A 65 11.13 -28.73 16.57
C LYS A 65 12.33 -27.81 16.82
N VAL A 66 12.07 -26.52 16.86
CA VAL A 66 13.05 -25.49 17.18
C VAL A 66 12.49 -24.58 18.26
N VAL A 67 13.36 -23.79 18.86
CA VAL A 67 12.92 -22.63 19.62
C VAL A 67 13.53 -21.37 19.07
N ILE A 68 12.69 -20.38 18.78
CA ILE A 68 13.10 -19.08 18.27
C ILE A 68 13.05 -18.08 19.42
N MET A 69 14.18 -17.41 19.69
CA MET A 69 14.19 -16.23 20.54
C MET A 69 14.01 -15.00 19.65
N THR A 70 12.92 -14.28 19.87
CA THR A 70 12.65 -13.00 19.22
C THR A 70 12.92 -11.84 20.18
N THR A 71 12.96 -10.63 19.65
CA THR A 71 12.97 -9.38 20.44
C THR A 71 11.76 -9.27 21.40
N ALA A 72 10.65 -9.94 21.08
CA ALA A 72 9.43 -9.96 21.89
C ALA A 72 9.33 -11.17 22.84
N GLY A 73 10.27 -12.11 22.78
CA GLY A 73 10.30 -13.31 23.64
C GLY A 73 10.49 -14.62 22.88
N LYS A 74 10.42 -15.72 23.64
CA LYS A 74 10.70 -17.09 23.18
C LYS A 74 9.45 -17.74 22.59
N VAL A 75 9.58 -18.40 21.44
CA VAL A 75 8.49 -19.12 20.76
C VAL A 75 8.98 -20.50 20.34
N ASP A 76 8.32 -21.55 20.82
CA ASP A 76 8.57 -22.93 20.41
C ASP A 76 7.59 -23.39 19.32
N GLY A 77 8.07 -24.23 18.41
CA GLY A 77 7.25 -24.76 17.33
C GLY A 77 8.03 -25.62 16.36
N ILE A 78 7.33 -26.10 15.33
CA ILE A 78 7.94 -26.80 14.20
C ILE A 78 8.31 -25.78 13.13
N LEU A 79 9.57 -25.75 12.69
CA LEU A 79 10.01 -24.86 11.61
C LEU A 79 9.48 -25.34 10.26
N SER A 80 8.29 -24.87 9.86
CA SER A 80 7.61 -25.31 8.65
C SER A 80 8.09 -24.59 7.39
N GLY A 81 8.62 -23.37 7.53
CA GLY A 81 9.13 -22.59 6.40
C GLY A 81 10.22 -21.60 6.78
N VAL A 82 11.11 -21.34 5.82
CA VAL A 82 12.14 -20.30 5.90
C VAL A 82 12.11 -19.55 4.59
N ALA A 83 11.92 -18.24 4.65
CA ALA A 83 11.97 -17.32 3.54
C ALA A 83 13.08 -16.28 3.79
N VAL A 84 13.31 -15.42 2.80
CA VAL A 84 14.37 -14.42 2.82
C VAL A 84 14.20 -13.38 3.95
N ASP A 85 12.97 -13.15 4.38
CA ASP A 85 12.59 -12.08 5.28
C ASP A 85 11.78 -12.56 6.50
N HIS A 86 11.35 -13.82 6.51
CA HIS A 86 10.56 -14.38 7.60
C HIS A 86 10.71 -15.89 7.75
N LEU A 87 10.38 -16.37 8.95
CA LEU A 87 10.25 -17.78 9.30
C LEU A 87 8.78 -18.11 9.48
N GLN A 88 8.43 -19.35 9.19
CA GLN A 88 7.12 -19.90 9.50
C GLN A 88 7.29 -21.02 10.53
N LEU A 89 6.65 -20.85 11.69
CA LEU A 89 6.52 -21.87 12.71
C LEU A 89 5.09 -22.42 12.71
N THR A 90 4.95 -23.73 12.84
CA THR A 90 3.68 -24.34 13.25
C THR A 90 3.69 -24.44 14.78
N VAL A 91 2.77 -23.73 15.43
CA VAL A 91 2.63 -23.64 16.89
C VAL A 91 1.31 -24.29 17.32
N GLY A 92 1.35 -25.11 18.39
CA GLY A 92 0.20 -25.92 18.78
C GLY A 92 -0.20 -26.89 17.67
N ASP A 93 -1.50 -27.09 17.48
CA ASP A 93 -1.99 -28.08 16.52
C ASP A 93 -1.94 -27.57 15.06
N HIS A 94 -2.32 -26.31 14.81
CA HIS A 94 -2.54 -25.82 13.44
C HIS A 94 -2.19 -24.34 13.19
N LYS A 95 -1.58 -23.62 14.14
CA LYS A 95 -1.33 -22.18 13.95
C LYS A 95 -0.04 -21.96 13.17
N ALA A 96 -0.14 -21.39 11.97
CA ALA A 96 1.01 -20.88 11.21
C ALA A 96 1.39 -19.48 11.72
N LEU A 97 2.50 -19.38 12.44
CA LEU A 97 3.07 -18.14 12.92
C LEU A 97 4.20 -17.70 11.99
N HIS A 98 4.07 -16.50 11.43
CA HIS A 98 5.13 -15.87 10.64
C HIS A 98 5.90 -14.89 11.50
N ILE A 99 7.22 -15.06 11.57
CA ILE A 99 8.13 -14.23 12.36
C ILE A 99 9.09 -13.55 11.39
N ARG A 100 9.19 -12.22 11.42
CA ARG A 100 10.18 -11.49 10.62
C ARG A 100 11.58 -11.94 11.03
N LEU A 101 12.43 -12.25 10.05
CA LEU A 101 13.81 -12.68 10.31
C LEU A 101 14.59 -11.61 11.07
N ALA A 102 14.33 -10.33 10.77
CA ALA A 102 14.91 -9.17 11.45
C ALA A 102 14.58 -9.08 12.96
N GLU A 103 13.56 -9.79 13.44
CA GLU A 103 13.17 -9.82 14.86
C GLU A 103 13.74 -11.04 15.59
N VAL A 104 14.45 -11.93 14.89
CA VAL A 104 15.05 -13.13 15.47
C VAL A 104 16.42 -12.77 16.05
N VAL A 105 16.61 -13.06 17.33
CA VAL A 105 17.90 -12.86 18.01
C VAL A 105 18.77 -14.12 17.88
N TYR A 106 18.19 -15.29 18.13
CA TYR A 106 18.85 -16.58 17.95
C TYR A 106 17.81 -17.72 17.84
N PHE A 107 18.26 -18.93 17.50
CA PHE A 107 17.45 -20.13 17.58
C PHE A 107 18.19 -21.29 18.24
N GLU A 108 17.42 -22.17 18.87
CA GLU A 108 17.85 -23.46 19.40
C GLU A 108 17.32 -24.56 18.48
N GLY A 109 18.19 -25.44 18.01
CA GLY A 109 17.85 -26.57 17.13
C GLY A 109 18.64 -27.83 17.50
N VAL A 110 18.26 -28.97 16.92
CA VAL A 110 19.00 -30.23 17.11
C VAL A 110 20.36 -30.18 16.42
N PRO A 111 21.45 -30.65 17.05
CA PRO A 111 22.76 -30.70 16.38
C PRO A 111 22.67 -31.51 15.07
N TYR A 112 23.25 -30.96 14.02
CA TYR A 112 23.31 -31.53 12.67
C TYR A 112 24.68 -32.12 12.37
#